data_AF-E3M3Z3-F1
#
_entry.id   AF-E3M3Z3-F1
#
_cell.length_a   1.000
_cell.length_b   1.000
_cell.length_c   1.000
_cell.angle_alpha   90.00
_cell.angle_beta   90.00
_cell.angle_gamma   90.00
#
_symmetry.space_group_name_H-M   'P 1'
#
loop_
_entity.id
_entity.type
_entity.pdbx_description
1 polymer ?
#
loop_
_entity_poly.entity_id
_entity_poly.type
_entity_poly.pdbx_seq_one_letter_code
_entity_poly.pdbx_strand_id
1 'polypeptide(L)'
;MRLDPEHPDFRERFFRLNHVRWEDVWDGHRLLPRPPQATPSPPLQPSPEPIRPTEKKRRRRKCAKPARKSAPTTGGVKKPHRYRPGTVALREIRRYQKSTELLIRKLPFQRLVREIAQDFKTDLRFQSSAVMALQEAAEAYLVGLFEDTNLCAIHAKRVTIMPKDIQLARRIRGERA
;
A
#
# COMPACT_ATOMS: atom_id res chain seq x y z
N MET A 1 -21.64 -29.51 -23.25
CA MET A 1 -20.32 -29.39 -22.57
C MET A 1 -20.44 -28.28 -21.55
N ARG A 2 -20.18 -28.54 -20.26
CA ARG A 2 -20.03 -27.47 -19.26
C ARG A 2 -18.62 -26.91 -19.37
N LEU A 3 -18.45 -25.60 -19.16
CA LEU A 3 -17.14 -24.98 -19.03
C LEU A 3 -16.78 -24.96 -17.55
N ASP A 4 -15.76 -25.73 -17.16
CA ASP A 4 -15.24 -25.74 -15.80
C ASP A 4 -14.35 -24.49 -15.59
N PRO A 5 -14.61 -23.65 -14.57
CA PRO A 5 -13.90 -22.37 -14.38
C PRO A 5 -12.63 -22.48 -13.51
N GLU A 6 -12.10 -23.68 -13.31
CA GLU A 6 -10.91 -23.94 -12.48
C GLU A 6 -9.65 -24.08 -13.35
N HIS A 7 -9.17 -22.96 -13.89
CA HIS A 7 -7.81 -22.86 -14.43
C HIS A 7 -6.93 -22.15 -13.39
N PRO A 8 -5.76 -22.73 -13.00
CA PRO A 8 -5.01 -22.25 -11.83
C PRO A 8 -4.55 -20.80 -11.98
N ASP A 9 -4.74 -20.06 -10.90
CA ASP A 9 -4.72 -18.61 -10.81
C ASP A 9 -3.48 -17.97 -11.48
N PHE A 10 -3.72 -17.03 -12.40
CA PHE A 10 -2.69 -16.22 -13.08
C PHE A 10 -1.77 -15.50 -12.07
N ARG A 11 -2.27 -15.27 -10.85
CA ARG A 11 -1.52 -14.73 -9.71
C ARG A 11 -0.35 -15.59 -9.23
N GLU A 12 -0.42 -16.92 -9.34
CA GLU A 12 0.59 -17.79 -8.72
C GLU A 12 1.79 -18.08 -9.65
N ARG A 13 1.54 -18.12 -10.97
CA ARG A 13 2.58 -18.46 -11.96
C ARG A 13 3.65 -17.37 -12.14
N PHE A 14 3.29 -16.11 -11.87
CA PHE A 14 4.17 -14.95 -11.99
C PHE A 14 5.31 -14.94 -10.96
N PHE A 15 5.08 -15.43 -9.73
CA PHE A 15 6.00 -15.27 -8.61
C PHE A 15 6.95 -16.46 -8.38
N ARG A 16 6.68 -17.64 -8.94
CA ARG A 16 7.54 -18.83 -8.73
C ARG A 16 8.80 -18.86 -9.60
N LEU A 17 8.87 -18.08 -10.68
CA LEU A 17 9.91 -18.24 -11.71
C LEU A 17 11.21 -17.41 -11.51
N ASN A 18 11.18 -16.36 -10.69
CA ASN A 18 12.29 -15.38 -10.63
C ASN A 18 12.97 -15.24 -9.26
N HIS A 19 12.59 -16.03 -8.26
CA HIS A 19 13.24 -16.08 -6.93
C HIS A 19 13.38 -14.73 -6.20
N VAL A 20 12.54 -13.75 -6.55
CA VAL A 20 12.40 -12.44 -5.89
C VAL A 20 11.06 -12.43 -5.17
N ARG A 21 11.10 -12.27 -3.84
CA ARG A 21 9.92 -12.33 -2.99
C ARG A 21 9.29 -10.93 -2.94
N TRP A 22 7.97 -10.85 -3.12
CA TRP A 22 7.26 -9.55 -3.17
C TRP A 22 7.43 -8.74 -1.87
N GLU A 23 7.65 -9.42 -0.75
CA GLU A 23 8.01 -8.82 0.55
C GLU A 23 9.29 -7.96 0.45
N ASP A 24 10.30 -8.35 -0.33
CA ASP A 24 11.59 -7.62 -0.42
C ASP A 24 11.49 -6.28 -1.17
N VAL A 25 10.47 -6.11 -2.04
CA VAL A 25 10.25 -4.87 -2.82
C VAL A 25 9.37 -3.87 -2.07
N TRP A 26 8.59 -4.33 -1.08
CA TRP A 26 7.51 -3.54 -0.48
C TRP A 26 7.57 -3.41 1.05
N ASP A 27 8.35 -4.24 1.74
CA ASP A 27 8.42 -4.24 3.20
C ASP A 27 9.47 -3.24 3.72
N GLY A 28 9.03 -2.00 3.91
CA GLY A 28 9.83 -0.88 4.43
C GLY A 28 10.23 -1.00 5.91
N HIS A 29 10.54 -2.19 6.41
CA HIS A 29 10.81 -2.48 7.82
C HIS A 29 12.00 -3.43 8.06
N ARG A 30 13.20 -3.06 7.56
CA ARG A 30 14.47 -3.64 8.09
C ARG A 30 15.69 -2.70 8.09
N LEU A 31 15.55 -1.51 8.70
CA LEU A 31 16.69 -0.80 9.32
C LEU A 31 16.26 -0.06 10.59
N LEU A 32 15.98 -0.83 11.64
CA LEU A 32 16.16 -0.41 13.02
C LEU A 32 16.96 -1.49 13.74
N PRO A 33 18.03 -1.16 14.49
CA PRO A 33 18.69 -2.14 15.34
C PRO A 33 17.70 -2.65 16.39
N ARG A 34 17.74 -3.96 16.67
CA ARG A 34 16.96 -4.52 17.78
C ARG A 34 17.33 -3.80 19.09
N PRO A 35 16.38 -3.44 19.96
CA PRO A 35 16.73 -3.07 21.32
C PRO A 35 17.45 -4.26 21.99
N PRO A 36 18.48 -4.01 22.82
CA PRO A 36 19.17 -5.10 23.52
C PRO A 36 18.16 -5.85 24.39
N GLN A 37 18.23 -7.19 24.37
CA GLN A 37 17.38 -8.01 25.23
C GLN A 37 17.75 -7.75 26.69
N ALA A 38 16.74 -7.52 27.53
CA ALA A 38 16.95 -7.43 28.97
C ALA A 38 17.50 -8.77 29.48
N THR A 39 18.64 -8.73 30.18
CA THR A 39 19.19 -9.87 30.89
C THR A 39 18.19 -10.36 31.94
N PRO A 40 17.94 -11.67 32.07
CA PRO A 40 17.09 -12.17 33.14
C PRO A 40 17.71 -11.87 34.50
N SER A 41 16.92 -11.27 35.40
CA SER A 41 17.33 -10.98 36.77
C SER A 41 17.68 -12.27 37.54
N PRO A 42 18.69 -12.28 38.42
CA PRO A 42 18.99 -13.44 39.25
C PRO A 42 17.83 -13.79 40.21
N PRO A 43 17.66 -15.07 40.60
CA PRO A 43 16.70 -15.45 41.63
C PRO A 43 17.09 -14.85 42.99
N LEU A 44 16.10 -14.35 43.72
CA LEU A 44 16.29 -13.83 45.07
C LEU A 44 16.59 -14.98 46.04
N GLN A 45 17.75 -14.96 46.70
CA GLN A 45 18.02 -15.85 47.83
C GLN A 45 17.33 -15.33 49.10
N PRO A 46 16.78 -16.20 49.97
CA PRO A 46 16.27 -15.80 51.27
C PRO A 46 17.43 -15.59 52.27
N SER A 47 17.30 -14.61 53.15
CA SER A 47 18.14 -14.46 54.34
C SER A 47 17.32 -13.91 55.51
N PRO A 48 17.73 -14.19 56.76
CA PRO A 48 16.78 -14.37 57.86
C PRO A 48 16.37 -13.07 58.58
N GLU A 49 15.23 -13.13 59.27
CA GLU A 49 14.77 -12.06 60.16
C GLU A 49 15.67 -11.89 61.40
N PRO A 50 15.78 -10.64 61.89
CA PRO A 50 15.89 -10.42 63.33
C PRO A 50 14.95 -9.29 63.84
N ILE A 51 14.03 -9.70 64.73
CA ILE A 51 13.72 -9.11 66.05
C ILE A 51 13.73 -7.56 66.17
N ARG A 52 12.53 -7.00 66.44
CA ARG A 52 12.28 -5.64 67.00
C ARG A 52 12.68 -5.59 68.49
N PRO A 53 13.11 -4.45 69.10
CA PRO A 53 12.20 -3.30 69.30
C PRO A 53 12.79 -1.87 69.45
N THR A 54 11.91 -0.85 69.36
CA THR A 54 12.06 0.55 69.87
C THR A 54 13.24 1.39 69.29
N GLU A 55 13.21 2.72 69.14
CA GLU A 55 12.61 3.80 69.96
C GLU A 55 12.36 5.10 69.12
N LYS A 56 11.62 6.07 69.67
CA LYS A 56 11.25 7.34 69.00
C LYS A 56 12.32 8.44 69.13
N LYS A 57 12.60 9.18 68.05
CA LYS A 57 12.93 10.62 68.17
C LYS A 57 12.39 11.47 67.00
N ARG A 58 11.44 12.36 67.32
CA ARG A 58 10.73 13.24 66.37
C ARG A 58 11.59 14.44 65.95
N ARG A 59 11.72 14.73 64.65
CA ARG A 59 12.01 16.10 64.14
C ARG A 59 11.12 16.44 62.94
N ARG A 60 10.44 17.59 63.03
CA ARG A 60 9.63 18.34 62.02
C ARG A 60 10.28 18.32 60.61
N ARG A 61 9.65 18.55 59.44
CA ARG A 61 8.45 19.30 58.94
C ARG A 61 8.21 18.76 57.49
N LYS A 62 7.09 18.85 56.75
CA LYS A 62 5.81 19.61 56.77
C LYS A 62 4.65 18.64 56.37
N CYS A 63 3.39 19.10 56.32
CA CYS A 63 2.27 18.38 55.66
C CYS A 63 2.26 18.61 54.14
N ALA A 64 1.82 17.62 53.35
CA ALA A 64 1.40 17.79 51.96
C ALA A 64 -0.06 17.34 51.81
N LYS A 65 -0.95 18.25 51.38
CA LYS A 65 -2.38 17.98 51.14
C LYS A 65 -2.57 17.26 49.79
N PRO A 66 -3.65 16.48 49.61
CA PRO A 66 -3.95 15.85 48.32
C PRO A 66 -4.53 16.86 47.30
N ALA A 67 -4.64 16.37 46.06
CA ALA A 67 -5.30 16.96 44.90
C ALA A 67 -4.58 18.11 44.15
N ARG A 68 -4.17 17.79 42.92
CA ARG A 68 -4.55 18.55 41.71
C ARG A 68 -4.62 17.60 40.52
N LYS A 69 -5.85 17.29 40.06
CA LYS A 69 -6.06 16.80 38.69
C LYS A 69 -5.74 18.00 37.78
N SER A 70 -4.74 17.90 36.91
CA SER A 70 -4.52 18.90 35.87
C SER A 70 -5.66 18.82 34.86
N ALA A 71 -6.28 19.97 34.57
CA ALA A 71 -7.34 20.05 33.56
C ALA A 71 -6.78 19.72 32.16
N PRO A 72 -7.60 19.18 31.23
CA PRO A 72 -7.20 19.04 29.85
C PRO A 72 -7.01 20.43 29.23
N THR A 73 -5.77 20.79 28.90
CA THR A 73 -5.47 22.01 28.14
C THR A 73 -6.08 21.91 26.74
N THR A 74 -7.16 22.65 26.52
CA THR A 74 -7.75 22.90 25.21
C THR A 74 -6.79 23.70 24.32
N GLY A 75 -6.92 23.56 22.99
CA GLY A 75 -6.44 24.59 22.06
C GLY A 75 -5.11 24.36 21.32
N GLY A 76 -4.60 23.13 21.24
CA GLY A 76 -3.56 22.80 20.26
C GLY A 76 -4.17 22.29 18.95
N VAL A 77 -4.23 23.10 17.89
CA VAL A 77 -4.61 22.61 16.54
C VAL A 77 -3.55 21.59 16.11
N LYS A 78 -3.92 20.30 16.09
CA LYS A 78 -3.04 19.24 15.62
C LYS A 78 -2.64 19.56 14.18
N LYS A 79 -1.33 19.66 13.92
CA LYS A 79 -0.80 19.86 12.56
C LYS A 79 -1.44 18.82 11.61
N PRO A 80 -1.91 19.21 10.42
CA PRO A 80 -2.58 18.27 9.51
C PRO A 80 -1.64 17.11 9.18
N HIS A 81 -2.15 15.89 9.39
CA HIS A 81 -1.35 14.68 9.22
C HIS A 81 -1.01 14.45 7.74
N ARG A 82 0.27 14.59 7.39
CA ARG A 82 0.78 14.30 6.04
C ARG A 82 1.39 12.90 6.00
N TYR A 83 0.84 12.03 5.15
CA TYR A 83 1.43 10.73 4.86
C TYR A 83 2.82 10.88 4.21
N ARG A 84 3.70 9.91 4.45
CA ARG A 84 5.00 9.82 3.76
C ARG A 84 4.77 9.61 2.25
N PRO A 85 5.69 10.08 1.37
CA PRO A 85 5.63 9.74 -0.05
C PRO A 85 5.62 8.21 -0.23
N GLY A 86 4.94 7.74 -1.26
CA GLY A 86 4.65 6.31 -1.44
C GLY A 86 3.39 5.86 -0.70
N THR A 87 3.24 6.12 0.61
CA THR A 87 2.19 5.52 1.47
C THR A 87 0.76 5.61 0.89
N VAL A 88 0.41 6.74 0.27
CA VAL A 88 -0.91 6.92 -0.37
C VAL A 88 -1.04 6.06 -1.64
N ALA A 89 -0.02 6.05 -2.51
CA ALA A 89 0.03 5.23 -3.71
C ALA A 89 -0.03 3.72 -3.38
N LEU A 90 0.68 3.24 -2.35
CA LEU A 90 0.61 1.82 -1.95
C LEU A 90 -0.81 1.41 -1.52
N ARG A 91 -1.57 2.34 -0.91
CA ARG A 91 -2.96 2.14 -0.49
C ARG A 91 -3.91 2.18 -1.69
N GLU A 92 -3.68 3.05 -2.65
CA GLU A 92 -4.44 3.13 -3.90
C GLU A 92 -4.25 1.88 -4.76
N ILE A 93 -3.01 1.40 -4.92
CA ILE A 93 -2.71 0.14 -5.62
C ILE A 93 -3.47 -1.03 -4.98
N ARG A 94 -3.39 -1.18 -3.65
CA ARG A 94 -4.13 -2.24 -2.92
C ARG A 94 -5.65 -2.11 -3.02
N ARG A 95 -6.18 -0.88 -3.15
CA ARG A 95 -7.61 -0.65 -3.39
C ARG A 95 -7.99 -1.11 -4.79
N TYR A 96 -7.31 -0.59 -5.82
CA TYR A 96 -7.65 -0.84 -7.21
C TYR A 96 -7.38 -2.28 -7.67
N GLN A 97 -6.44 -3.00 -7.04
CA GLN A 97 -6.26 -4.44 -7.24
C GLN A 97 -7.34 -5.32 -6.57
N LYS A 98 -8.17 -4.76 -5.68
CA LYS A 98 -9.27 -5.47 -5.02
C LYS A 98 -10.63 -5.20 -5.67
N SER A 99 -10.81 -4.02 -6.27
CA SER A 99 -12.01 -3.65 -7.03
C SER A 99 -11.86 -3.98 -8.51
N THR A 100 -12.99 -4.16 -9.20
CA THR A 100 -13.08 -4.21 -10.67
C THR A 100 -13.83 -2.99 -11.22
N GLU A 101 -13.72 -1.84 -10.54
CA GLU A 101 -14.36 -0.59 -10.96
C GLU A 101 -13.62 0.04 -12.15
N LEU A 102 -14.37 0.48 -13.17
CA LEU A 102 -13.80 1.22 -14.30
C LEU A 102 -13.30 2.59 -13.84
N LEU A 103 -12.04 2.89 -14.17
CA LEU A 103 -11.32 4.07 -13.71
C LEU A 103 -11.48 5.25 -14.67
N ILE A 104 -11.76 5.00 -15.95
CA ILE A 104 -11.98 6.07 -16.93
C ILE A 104 -13.43 6.57 -16.82
N ARG A 105 -13.61 7.90 -16.83
CA ARG A 105 -14.96 8.49 -16.81
C ARG A 105 -15.70 8.17 -18.11
N LYS A 106 -16.88 7.56 -17.99
CA LYS A 106 -17.70 7.08 -19.13
C LYS A 106 -17.99 8.15 -20.20
N LEU A 107 -18.36 9.38 -19.80
CA LEU A 107 -18.73 10.42 -20.77
C LEU A 107 -17.54 10.93 -21.62
N PRO A 108 -16.36 11.26 -21.05
CA PRO A 108 -15.15 11.50 -21.84
C PRO A 108 -14.78 10.34 -22.77
N PHE A 109 -14.80 9.09 -22.27
CA PHE A 109 -14.50 7.92 -23.09
C PHE A 109 -15.46 7.76 -24.27
N GLN A 110 -16.76 7.92 -24.03
CA GLN A 110 -17.80 7.89 -25.08
C GLN A 110 -17.59 8.99 -26.14
N ARG A 111 -17.10 10.18 -25.75
CA ARG A 111 -16.77 11.25 -26.71
C ARG A 111 -15.59 10.84 -27.59
N LEU A 112 -14.51 10.36 -27.00
CA LEU A 112 -13.33 9.87 -27.71
C LEU A 112 -13.65 8.72 -28.69
N VAL A 113 -14.47 7.75 -28.28
CA VAL A 113 -14.91 6.66 -29.17
C VAL A 113 -15.68 7.19 -30.38
N ARG A 114 -16.51 8.22 -30.21
CA ARG A 114 -17.29 8.82 -31.30
C ARG A 114 -16.44 9.71 -32.21
N GLU A 115 -15.48 10.43 -31.63
CA GLU A 115 -14.48 11.22 -32.36
C GLU A 115 -13.69 10.33 -33.32
N ILE A 116 -13.04 9.28 -32.80
CA ILE A 116 -12.29 8.30 -33.60
C ILE A 116 -13.18 7.62 -34.65
N ALA A 117 -14.42 7.27 -34.30
CA ALA A 117 -15.32 6.59 -35.24
C ALA A 117 -15.75 7.47 -36.42
N GLN A 118 -15.88 8.78 -36.20
CA GLN A 118 -16.30 9.74 -37.22
C GLN A 118 -15.27 9.83 -38.37
N ASP A 119 -13.98 9.65 -38.07
CA ASP A 119 -12.89 9.63 -39.07
C ASP A 119 -12.99 8.45 -40.05
N PHE A 120 -13.64 7.34 -39.64
CA PHE A 120 -13.84 6.17 -40.50
C PHE A 120 -15.18 6.20 -41.24
N LYS A 121 -16.25 6.63 -40.57
CA LYS A 121 -17.60 6.70 -41.18
C LYS A 121 -18.51 7.66 -40.40
N THR A 122 -19.15 8.57 -41.13
CA THR A 122 -20.14 9.48 -40.55
C THR A 122 -21.40 8.74 -40.09
N ASP A 123 -22.12 9.33 -39.14
CA ASP A 123 -23.47 8.91 -38.70
C ASP A 123 -23.56 7.53 -38.03
N LEU A 124 -22.44 7.04 -37.48
CA LEU A 124 -22.42 5.79 -36.71
C LEU A 124 -23.20 5.88 -35.38
N ARG A 125 -24.18 4.99 -35.22
CA ARG A 125 -24.97 4.83 -33.97
C ARG A 125 -24.37 3.72 -33.11
N PHE A 126 -23.83 4.09 -31.95
CA PHE A 126 -23.29 3.15 -30.97
C PHE A 126 -24.36 2.65 -29.99
N GLN A 127 -24.40 1.33 -29.76
CA GLN A 127 -25.11 0.72 -28.64
C GLN A 127 -24.39 1.00 -27.32
N SER A 128 -25.13 1.16 -26.22
CA SER A 128 -24.55 1.44 -24.89
C SER A 128 -23.60 0.32 -24.41
N SER A 129 -23.96 -0.95 -24.64
CA SER A 129 -23.10 -2.11 -24.34
C SER A 129 -21.82 -2.14 -25.16
N ALA A 130 -21.85 -1.70 -26.42
CA ALA A 130 -20.66 -1.65 -27.26
C ALA A 130 -19.63 -0.63 -26.74
N VAL A 131 -20.08 0.55 -26.29
CA VAL A 131 -19.20 1.56 -25.66
C VAL A 131 -18.62 1.02 -24.34
N MET A 132 -19.41 0.30 -23.54
CA MET A 132 -18.94 -0.33 -22.31
C MET A 132 -17.88 -1.43 -22.58
N ALA A 133 -18.12 -2.31 -23.56
CA ALA A 133 -17.17 -3.36 -23.93
C ALA A 133 -15.84 -2.79 -24.48
N LEU A 134 -15.91 -1.72 -25.27
CA LEU A 134 -14.71 -0.97 -25.69
C LEU A 134 -13.95 -0.37 -24.50
N GLN A 135 -14.66 0.12 -23.47
CA GLN A 135 -14.04 0.66 -22.27
C GLN A 135 -13.35 -0.44 -21.43
N GLU A 136 -14.03 -1.57 -21.22
CA GLU A 136 -13.48 -2.73 -20.50
C GLU A 136 -12.22 -3.27 -21.18
N ALA A 137 -12.25 -3.43 -22.51
CA ALA A 137 -11.09 -3.87 -23.29
C ALA A 137 -9.93 -2.86 -23.25
N ALA A 138 -10.22 -1.56 -23.36
CA ALA A 138 -9.21 -0.51 -23.31
C ALA A 138 -8.54 -0.41 -21.93
N GLU A 139 -9.31 -0.46 -20.83
CA GLU A 139 -8.77 -0.42 -19.48
C GLU A 139 -7.95 -1.69 -19.16
N ALA A 140 -8.45 -2.88 -19.54
CA ALA A 140 -7.71 -4.14 -19.35
C ALA A 140 -6.36 -4.14 -20.11
N TYR A 141 -6.34 -3.67 -21.36
CA TYR A 141 -5.12 -3.51 -22.14
C TYR A 141 -4.12 -2.54 -21.49
N LEU A 142 -4.59 -1.38 -21.02
CA LEU A 142 -3.75 -0.39 -20.36
C LEU A 142 -3.17 -0.91 -19.03
N VAL A 143 -3.97 -1.59 -18.21
CA VAL A 143 -3.48 -2.22 -16.96
C VAL A 143 -2.37 -3.23 -17.27
N GLY A 144 -2.60 -4.15 -18.21
CA GLY A 144 -1.59 -5.12 -18.61
C GLY A 144 -0.33 -4.45 -19.18
N LEU A 145 -0.45 -3.38 -19.96
CA LEU A 145 0.71 -2.64 -20.47
C LEU A 145 1.50 -1.95 -19.34
N PHE A 146 0.82 -1.45 -18.30
CA PHE A 146 1.49 -0.86 -17.13
C PHE A 146 2.20 -1.91 -16.26
N GLU A 147 1.73 -3.16 -16.21
CA GLU A 147 2.42 -4.26 -15.53
C GLU A 147 3.79 -4.53 -16.17
N ASP A 148 3.85 -4.72 -17.50
CA ASP A 148 5.11 -4.92 -18.23
C ASP A 148 6.03 -3.68 -18.17
N THR A 149 5.44 -2.48 -18.25
CA THR A 149 6.18 -1.21 -18.10
C THR A 149 6.82 -1.10 -16.72
N ASN A 150 6.13 -1.54 -15.66
CA ASN A 150 6.65 -1.56 -14.31
C ASN A 150 7.80 -2.57 -14.16
N LEU A 151 7.72 -3.75 -14.78
CA LEU A 151 8.82 -4.71 -14.83
C LEU A 151 10.05 -4.13 -15.55
N CYS A 152 9.86 -3.42 -16.68
CA CYS A 152 10.93 -2.72 -17.39
C CYS A 152 11.60 -1.64 -16.51
N ALA A 153 10.83 -0.90 -15.71
CA ALA A 153 11.36 0.10 -14.78
C ALA A 153 12.18 -0.56 -13.65
N ILE A 154 11.67 -1.65 -13.05
CA ILE A 154 12.33 -2.41 -11.98
C ILE A 154 13.63 -3.06 -12.50
N HIS A 155 13.62 -3.63 -13.70
CA HIS A 155 14.82 -4.17 -14.36
C HIS A 155 15.92 -3.10 -14.49
N ALA A 156 15.54 -1.85 -14.77
CA ALA A 156 16.42 -0.69 -14.80
C ALA A 156 16.67 -0.03 -13.43
N LYS A 157 16.40 -0.73 -12.31
CA LYS A 157 16.57 -0.29 -10.91
C LYS A 157 15.82 0.99 -10.56
N ARG A 158 14.64 1.23 -11.15
CA ARG A 158 13.78 2.39 -10.89
C ARG A 158 12.41 1.97 -10.39
N VAL A 159 11.81 2.85 -9.58
CA VAL A 159 10.40 2.74 -9.12
C VAL A 159 9.46 3.61 -9.98
N THR A 160 9.99 4.64 -10.64
CA THR A 160 9.23 5.51 -11.54
C THR A 160 9.30 5.01 -12.97
N ILE A 161 8.14 4.67 -13.53
CA ILE A 161 7.96 4.35 -14.95
C ILE A 161 8.24 5.58 -15.84
N MET A 162 8.79 5.34 -17.03
CA MET A 162 9.16 6.37 -18.00
C MET A 162 8.66 5.99 -19.40
N PRO A 163 8.51 6.93 -20.36
CA PRO A 163 8.05 6.62 -21.72
C PRO A 163 8.89 5.55 -22.44
N LYS A 164 10.21 5.50 -22.16
CA LYS A 164 11.11 4.45 -22.68
C LYS A 164 10.75 3.04 -22.22
N ASP A 165 10.14 2.90 -21.04
CA ASP A 165 9.73 1.60 -20.49
C ASP A 165 8.47 1.10 -21.23
N ILE A 166 7.54 2.01 -21.56
CA ILE A 166 6.36 1.71 -22.37
C ILE A 166 6.78 1.32 -23.80
N GLN A 167 7.73 2.07 -24.39
CA GLN A 167 8.29 1.77 -25.71
C GLN A 167 8.99 0.41 -25.74
N LEU A 168 9.68 0.02 -24.65
CA LEU A 168 10.32 -1.28 -24.51
C LEU A 168 9.28 -2.41 -24.37
N ALA A 169 8.28 -2.24 -23.49
CA ALA A 169 7.20 -3.20 -23.30
C ALA A 169 6.45 -3.48 -24.62
N ARG A 170 5.99 -2.43 -25.31
CA ARG A 170 5.32 -2.56 -26.63
C ARG A 170 6.21 -3.22 -27.68
N ARG A 171 7.52 -2.95 -27.68
CA ARG A 171 8.48 -3.59 -28.59
C ARG A 171 8.62 -5.09 -28.31
N ILE A 172 8.64 -5.50 -27.04
CA ILE A 172 8.75 -6.91 -26.63
C ILE A 172 7.46 -7.67 -26.96
N ARG A 173 6.28 -7.03 -26.79
CA ARG A 173 4.98 -7.62 -27.16
C ARG A 173 4.75 -7.79 -28.67
N GLY A 174 5.58 -7.19 -29.52
CA GLY A 174 5.36 -7.16 -30.97
C GLY A 174 4.29 -6.16 -31.42
N GLU A 175 3.81 -5.28 -30.54
CA GLU A 175 2.79 -4.24 -30.83
C GLU A 175 3.36 -3.03 -31.60
N ARG A 176 4.40 -3.26 -32.42
CA ARG A 176 4.98 -2.26 -33.32
C ARG A 176 4.33 -2.37 -34.69
N ALA A 177 3.64 -1.30 -35.08
CA ALA A 177 3.77 -0.77 -36.43
C ALA A 177 5.19 -0.17 -36.60
#